data_AF-A0A2W6CSW3-F1
#
_entry.id   AF-A0A2W6CSW3-F1
#
_cell.length_a   1.000
_cell.length_b   1.000
_cell.length_c   1.000
_cell.angle_alpha   90.00
_cell.angle_beta   90.00
_cell.angle_gamma   90.00
#
_symmetry.space_group_name_H-M   'P 1'
#
loop_
_entity.id
_entity.type
_entity.pdbx_description
1 polymer ?
#
loop_
_entity_poly.entity_id
_entity_poly.type
_entity_poly.pdbx_seq_one_letter_code
_entity_poly.pdbx_strand_id
1 'polypeptide(L)'
;EADRICGVRVRDCETGEETGVEAHAVLNCTGVWTDEIQRLSGGRGRFRIRASKGVHIVVPRDRIVSESGLILRTATSVLFVIPWRSHWILGTTDTGWNLDLAHPAATRADIDYLLDTVNSVLATPLNDADIEGVYAGLRPLLAGESEETSRLSREHAVARVAPGLVAIAGGKYTTYRVMAADAVDAAVPDLPGRVARSITDKVPLLGADGYHALVNQAETLASRHRLHPYRFRHLLDRYGSVVHQVLALAADRRDLLAPVREAPDYLRVEVVYAASHEGALHLEDVLTRRTRISIEYPHRGEACAADVADLMGEVLGWTADARHREVQMYLARVAAERDSQREPDDSAADARRSAAPDPRPQLLAPVS
;
A
#
# COMPACT_ATOMS: atom_id res chain seq x y z
N GLU A 1 26.46 -17.55 22.80
CA GLU A 1 25.03 -17.29 23.07
C GLU A 1 24.73 -15.86 23.50
N ALA A 2 25.62 -15.16 24.21
CA ALA A 2 25.34 -13.82 24.75
C ALA A 2 25.05 -12.69 23.71
N ASP A 3 25.49 -12.83 22.44
CA ASP A 3 25.30 -11.80 21.39
C ASP A 3 24.34 -12.23 20.26
N ARG A 4 23.53 -13.28 20.47
CA ARG A 4 22.55 -13.74 19.48
C ARG A 4 21.22 -13.03 19.65
N ILE A 5 20.64 -12.55 18.55
CA ILE A 5 19.26 -12.06 18.54
C ILE A 5 18.30 -13.25 18.62
N CYS A 6 17.47 -13.29 19.65
CA CYS A 6 16.54 -14.39 19.95
C CYS A 6 15.08 -13.97 19.94
N GLY A 7 14.77 -12.77 19.45
CA GLY A 7 13.42 -12.23 19.49
C GLY A 7 13.37 -10.71 19.30
N VAL A 8 12.18 -10.17 19.52
CA VAL A 8 11.88 -8.73 19.45
C VAL A 8 10.98 -8.34 20.60
N ARG A 9 11.07 -7.08 21.06
CA ARG A 9 10.01 -6.47 21.86
C ARG A 9 9.10 -5.69 20.91
N VAL A 10 7.81 -5.94 20.98
CA VAL A 10 6.80 -5.26 20.17
C VAL A 10 5.90 -4.44 21.08
N ARG A 11 5.39 -3.34 20.54
CA ARG A 11 4.39 -2.47 21.17
C ARG A 11 3.15 -2.46 20.29
N ASP A 12 2.00 -2.73 20.89
CA ASP A 12 0.72 -2.53 20.24
C ASP A 12 0.45 -1.02 20.10
N CYS A 13 0.22 -0.54 18.88
CA CYS A 13 -0.01 0.87 18.59
C CYS A 13 -1.44 1.34 18.93
N GLU A 14 -2.35 0.41 19.21
CA GLU A 14 -3.71 0.70 19.68
C GLU A 14 -3.75 0.90 21.19
N THR A 15 -3.12 -0.01 21.93
CA THR A 15 -3.24 -0.10 23.41
C THR A 15 -1.99 0.41 24.13
N GLY A 16 -0.83 0.38 23.48
CA GLY A 16 0.46 0.75 24.06
C GLY A 16 1.09 -0.37 24.89
N GLU A 17 0.45 -1.54 24.96
CA GLU A 17 1.00 -2.71 25.65
C GLU A 17 2.27 -3.19 24.95
N GLU A 18 3.29 -3.55 25.74
CA GLU A 18 4.53 -4.13 25.24
C GLU A 18 4.60 -5.61 25.58
N THR A 19 5.08 -6.42 24.63
CA THR A 19 5.37 -7.83 24.87
C THR A 19 6.63 -8.29 24.15
N GLY A 20 7.25 -9.35 24.67
CA GLY A 20 8.39 -10.01 24.06
C GLY A 20 7.95 -11.15 23.16
N VAL A 21 8.50 -11.24 21.96
CA VAL A 21 8.32 -12.36 21.04
C VAL A 21 9.65 -13.06 20.85
N GLU A 22 9.73 -14.30 21.30
CA GLU A 22 10.91 -15.15 21.10
C GLU A 22 10.87 -15.81 19.72
N ALA A 23 12.03 -15.88 19.06
CA ALA A 23 12.18 -16.47 17.74
C ALA A 23 13.59 -17.05 17.55
N HIS A 24 13.69 -18.12 16.78
CA HIS A 24 15.00 -18.67 16.40
C HIS A 24 15.76 -17.75 15.44
N ALA A 25 15.05 -17.02 14.58
CA ALA A 25 15.61 -16.05 13.65
C ALA A 25 14.63 -14.87 13.50
N VAL A 26 15.19 -13.66 13.35
CA VAL A 26 14.47 -12.42 13.08
C VAL A 26 14.86 -11.93 11.69
N LEU A 27 13.88 -11.59 10.85
CA LEU A 27 14.09 -11.01 9.53
C LEU A 27 13.64 -9.54 9.54
N ASN A 28 14.58 -8.63 9.33
CA ASN A 28 14.31 -7.21 9.12
C ASN A 28 13.96 -6.96 7.63
N CYS A 29 12.66 -6.79 7.38
CA CYS A 29 12.07 -6.53 6.05
C CYS A 29 11.34 -5.17 6.02
N THR A 30 11.83 -4.17 6.74
CA THR A 30 11.10 -2.91 6.98
C THR A 30 11.31 -1.83 5.91
N GLY A 31 11.78 -2.18 4.71
CA GLY A 31 11.82 -1.25 3.57
C GLY A 31 12.61 0.03 3.86
N VAL A 32 11.97 1.19 3.80
CA VAL A 32 12.63 2.49 4.07
C VAL A 32 13.09 2.64 5.52
N TRP A 33 12.54 1.87 6.46
CA TRP A 33 12.94 1.84 7.87
C TRP A 33 14.06 0.85 8.19
N THR A 34 14.65 0.19 7.18
CA THR A 34 15.66 -0.87 7.40
C THR A 34 16.84 -0.37 8.24
N ASP A 35 17.29 0.88 8.01
CA ASP A 35 18.41 1.47 8.77
C ASP A 35 18.05 1.72 10.24
N GLU A 36 16.83 2.16 10.54
CA GLU A 36 16.37 2.38 11.92
C GLU A 36 16.35 1.07 12.72
N ILE A 37 15.80 0.01 12.12
CA ILE A 37 15.70 -1.30 12.77
C ILE A 37 17.09 -1.94 12.93
N GLN A 38 18.00 -1.76 11.97
CA GLN A 38 19.38 -2.23 12.12
C GLN A 38 20.10 -1.55 13.30
N ARG A 39 19.86 -0.26 13.56
CA ARG A 39 20.48 0.45 14.70
C ARG A 39 20.03 -0.09 16.05
N LEU A 40 18.79 -0.58 16.15
CA LEU A 40 18.30 -1.23 17.36
C LEU A 40 19.08 -2.50 17.72
N SER A 41 19.78 -3.13 16.78
CA SER A 41 20.59 -4.33 17.04
C SER A 41 21.99 -4.01 17.61
N GLY A 42 22.33 -2.74 17.85
CA GLY A 42 23.60 -2.32 18.48
C GLY A 42 24.86 -2.46 17.62
N GLY A 43 24.75 -2.92 16.37
CA GLY A 43 25.86 -3.09 15.43
C GLY A 43 26.01 -1.93 14.45
N ARG A 44 27.15 -1.86 13.74
CA ARG A 44 27.23 -1.07 12.50
C ARG A 44 26.38 -1.82 11.45
N GLY A 45 25.19 -1.27 11.14
CA GLY A 45 24.30 -1.82 10.12
C GLY A 45 25.05 -2.10 8.80
N ARG A 46 24.62 -3.12 8.05
CA ARG A 46 25.26 -3.51 6.79
C ARG A 46 24.70 -2.79 5.58
N PHE A 47 23.49 -2.26 5.70
CA PHE A 47 22.84 -1.50 4.65
C PHE A 47 22.74 -0.05 5.05
N ARG A 48 22.83 0.82 4.04
CA ARG A 48 22.46 2.22 4.11
C ARG A 48 21.37 2.46 3.08
N ILE A 49 20.19 2.86 3.54
CA ILE A 49 19.03 3.13 2.70
C ILE A 49 18.92 4.63 2.45
N ARG A 50 18.71 4.98 1.18
CA ARG A 50 18.29 6.31 0.77
C ARG A 50 16.86 6.23 0.24
N ALA A 51 15.96 6.98 0.85
CA ALA A 51 14.61 7.11 0.33
C ALA A 51 14.59 8.03 -0.91
N SER A 52 13.83 7.62 -1.92
CA SER A 52 13.45 8.46 -3.07
C SER A 52 11.93 8.50 -3.13
N LYS A 53 11.36 9.70 -3.17
CA LYS A 53 9.92 9.93 -3.32
C LYS A 53 9.53 9.80 -4.79
N GLY A 54 8.45 9.04 -5.01
CA GLY A 54 7.76 8.98 -6.29
C GLY A 54 6.28 9.33 -6.13
N VAL A 55 5.81 10.29 -6.91
CA VAL A 55 4.41 10.76 -6.95
C VAL A 55 3.73 10.29 -8.22
N HIS A 56 2.46 9.93 -8.10
CA HIS A 56 1.57 9.64 -9.22
C HIS A 56 0.27 10.44 -9.09
N ILE A 57 -0.33 10.75 -10.23
CA ILE A 57 -1.70 11.28 -10.33
C ILE A 57 -2.59 10.28 -11.05
N VAL A 58 -3.87 10.27 -10.70
CA VAL A 58 -4.92 9.42 -11.28
C VAL A 58 -5.95 10.33 -11.93
N VAL A 59 -6.33 10.03 -13.17
CA VAL A 59 -7.35 10.77 -13.94
C VAL A 59 -8.36 9.81 -14.57
N PRO A 60 -9.58 10.27 -14.92
CA PRO A 60 -10.59 9.40 -15.52
C PRO A 60 -10.15 8.83 -16.86
N ARG A 61 -10.62 7.62 -17.19
CA ARG A 61 -10.26 6.91 -18.44
C ARG A 61 -10.55 7.72 -19.71
N ASP A 62 -11.61 8.52 -19.68
CA ASP A 62 -12.11 9.29 -20.83
C ASP A 62 -11.23 10.51 -21.19
N ARG A 63 -10.30 10.90 -20.32
CA ARG A 63 -9.40 12.04 -20.52
C ARG A 63 -8.31 11.79 -21.56
N ILE A 64 -7.92 10.52 -21.74
CA ILE A 64 -6.92 10.12 -22.73
C ILE A 64 -7.54 9.06 -23.64
N VAL A 65 -7.78 9.46 -24.89
CA VAL A 65 -8.37 8.60 -25.94
C VAL A 65 -7.31 7.66 -26.51
N SER A 66 -6.94 6.64 -25.74
CA SER A 66 -5.98 5.58 -26.10
C SER A 66 -6.36 4.28 -25.41
N GLU A 67 -5.96 3.13 -25.94
CA GLU A 67 -5.98 1.83 -25.23
C GLU A 67 -4.58 1.38 -24.80
N SER A 68 -3.55 2.03 -25.32
CA SER A 68 -2.15 1.68 -25.08
C SER A 68 -1.55 2.55 -23.98
N GLY A 69 -0.75 1.93 -23.12
CA GLY A 69 0.12 2.67 -22.20
C GLY A 69 1.28 3.34 -22.92
N LEU A 70 1.78 4.43 -22.34
CA LEU A 70 2.91 5.20 -22.86
C LEU A 70 4.08 5.14 -21.88
N ILE A 71 5.29 5.18 -22.42
CA ILE A 71 6.53 5.38 -21.67
C ILE A 71 7.24 6.58 -22.27
N LEU A 72 7.26 7.68 -21.55
CA LEU A 72 7.91 8.92 -21.94
C LEU A 72 9.30 8.97 -21.31
N ARG A 73 10.31 9.35 -22.09
CA ARG A 73 11.64 9.64 -21.55
C ARG A 73 11.63 11.06 -21.02
N THR A 74 12.09 11.23 -19.79
CA THR A 74 12.35 12.55 -19.20
C THR A 74 13.85 12.80 -19.19
N ALA A 75 14.29 13.98 -18.75
CA ALA A 75 15.72 14.30 -18.70
C ALA A 75 16.52 13.33 -17.81
N THR A 76 15.89 12.78 -16.77
CA THR A 76 16.56 11.97 -15.73
C THR A 76 15.93 10.59 -15.52
N SER A 77 14.71 10.35 -16.03
CA SER A 77 13.95 9.12 -15.73
C SER A 77 12.95 8.78 -16.86
N VAL A 78 11.96 7.96 -16.55
CA VAL A 78 10.81 7.66 -17.41
C VAL A 78 9.50 7.95 -16.69
N LEU A 79 8.52 8.46 -17.44
CA LEU A 79 7.14 8.63 -17.00
C LEU A 79 6.28 7.59 -17.73
N PHE A 80 5.53 6.82 -16.97
CA PHE A 80 4.52 5.89 -17.43
C PHE A 80 3.14 6.54 -17.41
N VAL A 81 2.38 6.29 -18.48
CA VAL A 81 0.96 6.59 -18.59
C VAL A 81 0.27 5.24 -18.76
N ILE A 82 -0.34 4.72 -17.70
CA ILE A 82 -0.81 3.32 -17.62
C ILE A 82 -2.34 3.30 -17.64
N PRO A 83 -2.96 2.62 -18.62
CA PRO A 83 -4.41 2.42 -18.59
C PRO A 83 -4.73 1.43 -17.46
N TRP A 84 -5.66 1.80 -16.59
CA TRP A 84 -5.98 1.01 -15.42
C TRP A 84 -7.47 1.09 -15.08
N ARG A 85 -8.22 0.05 -15.48
CA ARG A 85 -9.68 -0.01 -15.35
C ARG A 85 -10.34 1.26 -15.91
N SER A 86 -11.08 1.99 -15.07
CA SER A 86 -11.79 3.23 -15.39
C SER A 86 -10.91 4.48 -15.24
N HIS A 87 -9.59 4.32 -15.14
CA HIS A 87 -8.66 5.42 -14.89
C HIS A 87 -7.38 5.31 -15.74
N TRP A 88 -6.59 6.37 -15.68
CA TRP A 88 -5.18 6.39 -16.06
C TRP A 88 -4.32 6.70 -14.84
N ILE A 89 -3.22 5.97 -14.69
CA ILE A 89 -2.18 6.29 -13.70
C ILE A 89 -1.03 6.96 -14.44
N LEU A 90 -0.66 8.17 -13.99
CA LEU A 90 0.44 8.94 -14.53
C LEU A 90 1.52 9.11 -13.48
N GLY A 91 2.75 8.72 -13.80
CA GLY A 91 3.87 8.85 -12.89
C GLY A 91 5.14 8.19 -13.42
N THR A 92 6.30 8.34 -12.80
CA THR A 92 6.47 8.89 -11.45
C THR A 92 7.45 10.06 -11.47
N THR A 93 7.41 10.87 -10.42
CA THR A 93 8.55 11.70 -10.02
C THR A 93 9.67 10.85 -9.39
N ASP A 94 10.87 11.42 -9.23
CA ASP A 94 12.01 10.81 -8.55
C ASP A 94 12.82 11.89 -7.84
N THR A 95 12.47 12.18 -6.59
CA THR A 95 13.12 13.20 -5.76
C THR A 95 13.70 12.58 -4.49
N GLY A 96 14.85 13.08 -4.01
CA GLY A 96 15.44 12.59 -2.76
C GLY A 96 14.55 12.92 -1.56
N TRP A 97 14.46 12.01 -0.58
CA TRP A 97 13.60 12.19 0.59
C TRP A 97 14.36 11.95 1.90
N ASN A 98 14.21 12.87 2.84
CA ASN A 98 14.83 12.83 4.17
C ASN A 98 13.91 13.38 5.29
N LEU A 99 12.60 13.43 5.03
CA LEU A 99 11.57 13.89 5.95
C LEU A 99 10.78 12.68 6.49
N ASP A 100 9.48 12.83 6.81
CA ASP A 100 8.69 11.73 7.36
C ASP A 100 8.61 10.53 6.40
N LEU A 101 9.00 9.36 6.89
CA LEU A 101 8.95 8.11 6.13
C LEU A 101 7.55 7.50 6.09
N ALA A 102 6.70 7.80 7.07
CA ALA A 102 5.36 7.22 7.21
C ALA A 102 4.35 7.88 6.26
N HIS A 103 4.41 9.21 6.14
CA HIS A 103 3.44 9.97 5.35
C HIS A 103 4.13 10.89 4.32
N PRO A 104 4.84 10.35 3.31
CA PRO A 104 5.50 11.16 2.29
C PRO A 104 4.47 12.03 1.55
N ALA A 105 4.81 13.31 1.35
CA ALA A 105 3.89 14.29 0.78
C ALA A 105 4.18 14.59 -0.70
N ALA A 106 3.12 14.63 -1.51
CA ALA A 106 3.18 15.21 -2.85
C ALA A 106 3.07 16.74 -2.77
N THR A 107 3.86 17.43 -3.59
CA THR A 107 3.92 18.89 -3.68
C THR A 107 3.21 19.40 -4.93
N ARG A 108 2.99 20.72 -5.01
CA ARG A 108 2.53 21.36 -6.25
C ARG A 108 3.51 21.14 -7.40
N ALA A 109 4.81 21.24 -7.12
CA ALA A 109 5.86 21.05 -8.11
C ALA A 109 5.88 19.63 -8.71
N ASP A 110 5.58 18.60 -7.90
CA ASP A 110 5.44 17.23 -8.40
C ASP A 110 4.29 17.11 -9.41
N ILE A 111 3.14 17.71 -9.09
CA ILE A 111 1.93 17.65 -9.93
C ILE A 111 2.16 18.43 -11.24
N ASP A 112 2.71 19.65 -11.16
CA ASP A 112 3.06 20.45 -12.33
C ASP A 112 4.00 19.69 -13.25
N TYR A 113 5.06 19.08 -12.70
CA TYR A 113 6.00 18.28 -13.48
C TYR A 113 5.32 17.15 -14.26
N LEU A 114 4.39 16.42 -13.61
CA LEU A 114 3.67 15.31 -14.25
C LEU A 114 2.72 15.80 -15.35
N LEU A 115 1.96 16.87 -15.08
CA LEU A 115 1.05 17.47 -16.05
C LEU A 115 1.81 18.06 -17.26
N ASP A 116 2.87 18.83 -17.02
CA ASP A 116 3.69 19.41 -18.09
C ASP A 116 4.32 18.31 -18.97
N THR A 117 4.85 17.27 -18.33
CA THR A 117 5.49 16.17 -19.06
C THR A 117 4.49 15.41 -19.92
N VAL A 118 3.30 15.06 -19.40
CA VAL A 118 2.30 14.33 -20.19
C VAL A 118 1.67 15.23 -21.26
N ASN A 119 1.41 16.50 -20.97
CA ASN A 119 0.81 17.44 -21.91
C ASN A 119 1.72 17.77 -23.10
N SER A 120 3.02 17.49 -23.00
CA SER A 120 3.94 17.59 -24.14
C SER A 120 3.64 16.61 -25.27
N VAL A 121 2.91 15.52 -24.99
CA VAL A 121 2.59 14.46 -25.98
C VAL A 121 1.10 14.24 -26.21
N LEU A 122 0.23 14.79 -25.36
CA LEU A 122 -1.21 14.66 -25.52
C LEU A 122 -1.76 15.71 -26.49
N ALA A 123 -2.67 15.28 -27.36
CA ALA A 123 -3.40 16.19 -28.25
C ALA A 123 -4.40 17.08 -27.48
N THR A 124 -4.99 16.54 -26.41
CA THR A 124 -5.87 17.28 -25.49
C THR A 124 -5.15 17.37 -24.14
N PRO A 125 -4.70 18.56 -23.73
CA PRO A 125 -4.02 18.73 -22.45
C PRO A 125 -4.93 18.43 -21.26
N LEU A 126 -4.36 17.80 -20.25
CA LEU A 126 -4.95 17.64 -18.91
C LEU A 126 -4.71 18.90 -18.08
N ASN A 127 -5.61 19.17 -17.16
CA ASN A 127 -5.46 20.22 -16.15
C ASN A 127 -5.78 19.69 -14.75
N ASP A 128 -5.61 20.53 -13.74
CA ASP A 128 -5.82 20.17 -12.33
C ASP A 128 -7.21 19.61 -12.02
N ALA A 129 -8.24 20.08 -12.73
CA ALA A 129 -9.62 19.62 -12.52
C ALA A 129 -9.85 18.19 -13.04
N ASP A 130 -8.92 17.63 -13.82
CA ASP A 130 -8.98 16.26 -14.31
C ASP A 130 -8.40 15.24 -13.31
N ILE A 131 -7.77 15.70 -12.21
CA ILE A 131 -7.14 14.82 -11.21
C ILE A 131 -8.19 14.31 -10.20
N GLU A 132 -8.37 13.00 -10.16
CA GLU A 132 -9.21 12.30 -9.16
C GLU A 132 -8.42 11.99 -7.88
N GLY A 133 -7.17 11.55 -8.05
CA GLY A 133 -6.33 11.05 -6.96
C GLY A 133 -4.87 11.40 -7.13
N VAL A 134 -4.16 11.53 -6.02
CA VAL A 134 -2.70 11.70 -5.98
C VAL A 134 -2.17 10.81 -4.88
N TYR A 135 -1.09 10.08 -5.14
CA TYR A 135 -0.42 9.31 -4.10
C TYR A 135 1.10 9.43 -4.23
N ALA A 136 1.77 9.37 -3.08
CA ALA A 136 3.21 9.39 -2.96
C ALA A 136 3.69 8.12 -2.24
N GLY A 137 4.87 7.65 -2.62
CA GLY A 137 5.52 6.52 -1.95
C GLY A 137 7.03 6.69 -1.95
N LEU A 138 7.69 5.99 -1.03
CA LEU A 138 9.14 6.03 -0.88
C LEU A 138 9.78 4.73 -1.37
N ARG A 139 10.81 4.86 -2.19
CA ARG A 139 11.61 3.77 -2.72
C ARG A 139 12.84 3.58 -1.82
N PRO A 140 13.04 2.40 -1.20
CA PRO A 140 14.21 2.13 -0.37
C PRO A 140 15.41 1.78 -1.27
N LEU A 141 16.19 2.78 -1.68
CA LEU A 141 17.35 2.56 -2.54
C LEU A 141 18.58 2.22 -1.70
N LEU A 142 19.31 1.19 -2.09
CA LEU A 142 20.62 0.88 -1.50
C LEU A 142 21.63 1.97 -1.89
N ALA A 143 22.22 2.63 -0.91
CA ALA A 143 23.37 3.50 -1.11
C ALA A 143 24.63 2.63 -1.22
N GLY A 144 25.31 2.65 -2.38
CA GLY A 144 26.57 1.93 -2.56
C GLY A 144 27.74 2.62 -1.86
N GLU A 145 28.63 1.84 -1.26
CA GLU A 145 29.93 2.30 -0.71
C GLU A 145 31.11 1.98 -1.66
N SER A 146 30.89 1.23 -2.75
CA SER A 146 31.92 0.75 -3.70
C SER A 146 31.37 0.46 -5.11
N GLU A 147 32.25 0.33 -6.12
CA GLU A 147 31.83 -0.01 -7.50
C GLU A 147 31.14 -1.39 -7.62
N GLU A 148 31.51 -2.37 -6.79
CA GLU A 148 30.81 -3.68 -6.73
C GLU A 148 29.40 -3.56 -6.11
N THR A 149 29.20 -2.68 -5.13
CA THR A 149 27.88 -2.42 -4.53
C THR A 149 26.97 -1.59 -5.44
N SER A 150 27.52 -0.88 -6.44
CA SER A 150 26.74 -0.15 -7.43
C SER A 150 25.93 -1.04 -8.38
N ARG A 151 26.40 -2.27 -8.69
CA ARG A 151 25.61 -3.27 -9.44
C ARG A 151 24.54 -3.94 -8.57
N LEU A 152 24.88 -4.25 -7.31
CA LEU A 152 23.92 -4.71 -6.29
C LEU A 152 22.82 -3.67 -5.99
N SER A 153 23.07 -2.37 -6.24
CA SER A 153 22.11 -1.29 -5.99
C SER A 153 20.81 -1.36 -6.81
N ARG A 154 20.77 -2.14 -7.91
CA ARG A 154 19.56 -2.28 -8.75
C ARG A 154 18.73 -3.52 -8.41
N GLU A 155 19.25 -4.40 -7.56
CA GLU A 155 18.61 -5.62 -7.08
C GLU A 155 18.33 -5.52 -5.57
N HIS A 156 17.84 -6.60 -4.97
CA HIS A 156 17.76 -6.69 -3.50
C HIS A 156 19.09 -7.23 -2.94
N ALA A 157 19.40 -6.85 -1.72
CA ALA A 157 20.53 -7.40 -0.97
C ALA A 157 20.01 -8.08 0.30
N VAL A 158 20.51 -9.28 0.57
CA VAL A 158 20.23 -10.04 1.80
C VAL A 158 21.52 -10.21 2.57
N ALA A 159 21.51 -9.91 3.86
CA ALA A 159 22.66 -10.11 4.72
C ALA A 159 22.27 -10.61 6.10
N ARG A 160 23.06 -11.55 6.63
CA ARG A 160 23.05 -11.88 8.06
C ARG A 160 23.85 -10.79 8.77
N VAL A 161 23.16 -9.88 9.44
CA VAL A 161 23.77 -8.71 10.10
C VAL A 161 24.36 -9.07 11.46
N ALA A 162 23.75 -10.03 12.17
CA ALA A 162 24.21 -10.60 13.43
C ALA A 162 23.68 -12.06 13.54
N PRO A 163 24.22 -12.89 14.45
CA PRO A 163 23.63 -14.21 14.71
C PRO A 163 22.15 -14.08 15.09
N GLY A 164 21.26 -14.80 14.39
CA GLY A 164 19.81 -14.71 14.60
C GLY A 164 19.11 -13.53 13.94
N LEU A 165 19.82 -12.66 13.19
CA LEU A 165 19.24 -11.50 12.51
C LEU A 165 19.66 -11.43 11.03
N VAL A 166 18.67 -11.54 10.16
CA VAL A 166 18.80 -11.33 8.70
C VAL A 166 18.14 -10.01 8.35
N ALA A 167 18.75 -9.23 7.46
CA ALA A 167 18.15 -8.04 6.88
C ALA A 167 18.07 -8.18 5.36
N ILE A 168 17.00 -7.63 4.79
CA ILE A 168 16.84 -7.47 3.34
C ILE A 168 16.60 -6.01 3.01
N ALA A 169 17.26 -5.53 1.96
CA ALA A 169 17.20 -4.15 1.52
C ALA A 169 17.06 -4.07 0.00
N GLY A 170 16.43 -2.99 -0.48
CA GLY A 170 16.21 -2.78 -1.91
C GLY A 170 15.17 -3.70 -2.52
N GLY A 171 15.36 -4.03 -3.80
CA GLY A 171 14.44 -4.86 -4.57
C GLY A 171 13.23 -4.12 -5.14
N LYS A 172 12.31 -4.89 -5.74
CA LYS A 172 11.11 -4.40 -6.41
C LYS A 172 9.93 -5.29 -6.05
N TYR A 173 8.73 -4.72 -6.17
CA TYR A 173 7.51 -5.51 -6.03
C TYR A 173 7.50 -6.71 -7.01
N THR A 174 7.99 -6.55 -8.24
CA THR A 174 8.04 -7.66 -9.22
C THR A 174 8.96 -8.82 -8.83
N THR A 175 9.92 -8.60 -7.93
CA THR A 175 10.91 -9.60 -7.50
C THR A 175 10.65 -10.12 -6.07
N TYR A 176 9.56 -9.72 -5.43
CA TYR A 176 9.29 -9.97 -4.01
C TYR A 176 9.38 -11.45 -3.61
N ARG A 177 8.96 -12.37 -4.49
CA ARG A 177 8.98 -13.81 -4.20
C ARG A 177 10.41 -14.35 -4.11
N VAL A 178 11.28 -13.96 -5.04
CA VAL A 178 12.70 -14.36 -5.04
C VAL A 178 13.39 -13.73 -3.82
N MET A 179 13.13 -12.45 -3.57
CA MET A 179 13.58 -11.74 -2.37
C MET A 179 13.25 -12.48 -1.07
N ALA A 180 11.99 -12.93 -0.94
CA ALA A 180 11.54 -13.67 0.23
C ALA A 180 12.24 -15.03 0.37
N ALA A 181 12.41 -15.76 -0.74
CA ALA A 181 13.12 -17.03 -0.75
C ALA A 181 14.58 -16.86 -0.28
N ASP A 182 15.29 -15.86 -0.82
CA ASP A 182 16.68 -15.59 -0.45
C ASP A 182 16.82 -15.18 1.02
N ALA A 183 15.88 -14.38 1.54
CA ALA A 183 15.87 -13.98 2.95
C ALA A 183 15.63 -15.17 3.90
N VAL A 184 14.71 -16.07 3.54
CA VAL A 184 14.47 -17.30 4.32
C VAL A 184 15.69 -18.23 4.24
N ASP A 185 16.27 -18.43 3.07
CA ASP A 185 17.45 -19.27 2.87
C ASP A 185 18.65 -18.75 3.69
N ALA A 186 18.82 -17.42 3.79
CA ALA A 186 19.83 -16.79 4.64
C ALA A 186 19.58 -16.99 6.15
N ALA A 187 18.33 -17.22 6.56
CA ALA A 187 17.97 -17.49 7.95
C ALA A 187 18.09 -18.97 8.33
N VAL A 188 18.14 -19.90 7.37
CA VAL A 188 18.21 -21.36 7.61
C VAL A 188 19.28 -21.78 8.63
N PRO A 189 20.52 -21.24 8.63
CA PRO A 189 21.52 -21.68 9.60
C PRO A 189 21.20 -21.28 11.06
N ASP A 190 20.22 -20.40 11.28
CA ASP A 190 19.72 -20.05 12.62
C ASP A 190 18.51 -20.88 13.04
N LEU A 191 17.88 -21.63 12.13
CA LEU A 191 16.68 -22.40 12.40
C LEU A 191 17.02 -23.81 12.92
N PRO A 192 16.20 -24.36 13.84
CA PRO A 192 16.37 -25.75 14.28
C PRO A 192 15.94 -26.72 13.18
N GLY A 193 16.71 -27.80 13.02
CA GLY A 193 16.37 -28.90 12.12
C GLY A 193 16.71 -28.65 10.65
N ARG A 194 16.17 -29.51 9.77
CA ARG A 194 16.37 -29.40 8.32
C ARG A 194 15.21 -28.62 7.71
N VAL A 195 15.54 -27.55 6.99
CA VAL A 195 14.55 -26.75 6.23
C VAL A 195 14.52 -27.25 4.78
N ALA A 196 13.33 -27.50 4.26
CA ALA A 196 13.14 -27.90 2.86
C ALA A 196 13.35 -26.69 1.92
N ARG A 197 13.65 -26.98 0.65
CA ARG A 197 13.73 -25.91 -0.37
C ARG A 197 12.39 -25.22 -0.57
N SER A 198 12.44 -23.92 -0.84
CA SER A 198 11.25 -23.12 -1.18
C SER A 198 10.53 -23.68 -2.40
N ILE A 199 9.20 -23.79 -2.30
CA ILE A 199 8.29 -24.15 -3.41
C ILE A 199 7.35 -23.00 -3.79
N THR A 200 7.66 -21.79 -3.34
CA THR A 200 6.80 -20.60 -3.48
C THR A 200 6.50 -20.23 -4.94
N ASP A 201 7.29 -20.70 -5.90
CA ASP A 201 7.03 -20.58 -7.33
C ASP A 201 5.80 -21.39 -7.79
N LYS A 202 5.35 -22.35 -6.96
CA LYS A 202 4.22 -23.26 -7.22
C LYS A 202 3.06 -23.05 -6.26
N VAL A 203 3.17 -22.14 -5.30
CA VAL A 203 2.12 -21.87 -4.31
C VAL A 203 1.28 -20.71 -4.81
N PRO A 204 0.00 -20.92 -5.17
CA PRO A 204 -0.90 -19.82 -5.52
C PRO A 204 -1.11 -18.91 -4.31
N LEU A 205 -1.20 -17.60 -4.54
CA LEU A 205 -1.68 -16.67 -3.52
C LEU A 205 -3.16 -16.92 -3.22
N LEU A 206 -3.61 -16.43 -2.07
CA LEU A 206 -5.01 -16.46 -1.67
C LEU A 206 -5.89 -15.87 -2.80
N GLY A 207 -6.92 -16.61 -3.20
CA GLY A 207 -7.84 -16.23 -4.28
C GLY A 207 -7.38 -16.63 -5.69
N ALA A 208 -6.12 -17.02 -5.91
CA ALA A 208 -5.65 -17.38 -7.25
C ALA A 208 -6.11 -18.77 -7.71
N ASP A 209 -6.25 -19.72 -6.78
CA ASP A 209 -6.66 -21.08 -7.12
C ASP A 209 -8.09 -21.12 -7.68
N GLY A 210 -8.28 -21.83 -8.80
CA GLY A 210 -9.58 -21.94 -9.49
C GLY A 210 -10.07 -20.67 -10.20
N TYR A 211 -9.31 -19.56 -10.22
CA TYR A 211 -9.75 -18.28 -10.78
C TYR A 211 -10.34 -18.38 -12.19
N HIS A 212 -9.63 -19.01 -13.13
CA HIS A 212 -10.11 -19.12 -14.52
C HIS A 212 -11.40 -19.93 -14.66
N ALA A 213 -11.60 -20.95 -13.82
CA ALA A 213 -12.85 -21.71 -13.80
C ALA A 213 -14.03 -20.86 -13.29
N LEU A 214 -13.77 -19.94 -12.35
CA LEU A 214 -14.77 -19.01 -11.84
C LEU A 214 -15.10 -17.91 -12.85
N VAL A 215 -14.11 -17.40 -13.58
CA VAL A 215 -14.33 -16.43 -14.67
C VAL A 215 -15.29 -17.01 -15.71
N ASN A 216 -15.09 -18.27 -16.11
CA ASN A 216 -15.98 -18.96 -17.05
C ASN A 216 -17.41 -19.17 -16.52
N GLN A 217 -17.60 -19.11 -15.20
CA GLN A 217 -18.91 -19.29 -14.54
C GLN A 217 -19.52 -17.97 -14.05
N ALA A 218 -18.89 -16.83 -14.37
CA ALA A 218 -19.24 -15.55 -13.77
C ALA A 218 -20.70 -15.15 -13.96
N GLU A 219 -21.31 -15.42 -15.12
CA GLU A 219 -22.71 -15.06 -15.40
C GLU A 219 -23.71 -15.91 -14.60
N THR A 220 -23.46 -17.22 -14.51
CA THR A 220 -24.26 -18.15 -13.71
C THR A 220 -24.17 -17.81 -12.24
N LEU A 221 -22.96 -17.53 -11.74
CA LEU A 221 -22.73 -17.16 -10.34
C LEU A 221 -23.36 -15.79 -10.03
N ALA A 222 -23.19 -14.80 -10.91
CA ALA A 222 -23.85 -13.50 -10.76
C ALA A 222 -25.38 -13.65 -10.63
N SER A 223 -25.98 -14.46 -11.50
CA SER A 223 -27.42 -14.73 -11.49
C SER A 223 -27.89 -15.39 -10.19
N ARG A 224 -27.12 -16.37 -9.67
CA ARG A 224 -27.41 -17.03 -8.39
C ARG A 224 -27.45 -16.05 -7.21
N HIS A 225 -26.55 -15.07 -7.22
CA HIS A 225 -26.49 -14.02 -6.19
C HIS A 225 -27.36 -12.79 -6.50
N ARG A 226 -28.10 -12.80 -7.61
CA ARG A 226 -28.90 -11.67 -8.13
C ARG A 226 -28.07 -10.38 -8.24
N LEU A 227 -26.82 -10.52 -8.69
CA LEU A 227 -25.92 -9.43 -8.98
C LEU A 227 -25.85 -9.18 -10.49
N HIS A 228 -25.64 -7.93 -10.88
CA HIS A 228 -25.28 -7.63 -12.26
C HIS A 228 -23.90 -8.27 -12.59
N PRO A 229 -23.70 -8.88 -13.77
CA PRO A 229 -22.44 -9.55 -14.12
C PRO A 229 -21.19 -8.67 -13.92
N TYR A 230 -21.29 -7.37 -14.22
CA TYR A 230 -20.21 -6.41 -13.97
C TYR A 230 -19.75 -6.38 -12.50
N ARG A 231 -20.68 -6.34 -11.55
CA ARG A 231 -20.37 -6.30 -10.11
C ARG A 231 -19.76 -7.60 -9.63
N PHE A 232 -20.26 -8.73 -10.13
CA PHE A 232 -19.67 -10.03 -9.82
C PHE A 232 -18.24 -10.12 -10.35
N ARG A 233 -17.99 -9.67 -11.59
CA ARG A 233 -16.63 -9.62 -12.16
C ARG A 233 -15.71 -8.70 -11.37
N HIS A 234 -16.19 -7.53 -10.93
CA HIS A 234 -15.40 -6.66 -10.05
C HIS A 234 -14.94 -7.37 -8.77
N LEU A 235 -15.85 -8.07 -8.07
CA LEU A 235 -15.49 -8.85 -6.89
C LEU A 235 -14.53 -10.00 -7.24
N LEU A 236 -14.78 -10.72 -8.34
CA LEU A 236 -13.92 -11.81 -8.78
C LEU A 236 -12.50 -11.32 -9.13
N ASP A 237 -12.37 -10.21 -9.84
CA ASP A 237 -11.08 -9.62 -10.23
C ASP A 237 -10.28 -9.10 -9.02
N ARG A 238 -10.95 -8.85 -7.89
CA ARG A 238 -10.32 -8.34 -6.65
C ARG A 238 -9.99 -9.44 -5.66
N TYR A 239 -10.91 -10.39 -5.46
CA TYR A 239 -10.81 -11.43 -4.43
C TYR A 239 -10.50 -12.82 -5.00
N GLY A 240 -10.57 -13.00 -6.31
CA GLY A 240 -10.42 -14.30 -6.95
C GLY A 240 -11.41 -15.31 -6.37
N SER A 241 -10.97 -16.53 -6.08
CA SER A 241 -11.81 -17.58 -5.48
C SER A 241 -12.30 -17.29 -4.07
N VAL A 242 -11.72 -16.31 -3.37
CA VAL A 242 -12.23 -15.83 -2.08
C VAL A 242 -13.55 -15.08 -2.22
N VAL A 243 -13.98 -14.73 -3.45
CA VAL A 243 -15.29 -14.13 -3.72
C VAL A 243 -16.46 -14.88 -3.07
N HIS A 244 -16.35 -16.21 -2.90
CA HIS A 244 -17.36 -16.99 -2.20
C HIS A 244 -17.48 -16.63 -0.71
N GLN A 245 -16.36 -16.37 -0.03
CA GLN A 245 -16.35 -15.93 1.38
C GLN A 245 -16.93 -14.52 1.49
N VAL A 246 -16.55 -13.62 0.57
CA VAL A 246 -17.11 -12.27 0.50
C VAL A 246 -18.63 -12.31 0.34
N LEU A 247 -19.13 -13.06 -0.63
CA LEU A 247 -20.57 -13.17 -0.89
C LEU A 247 -21.35 -13.88 0.22
N ALA A 248 -20.70 -14.75 1.01
CA ALA A 248 -21.32 -15.42 2.15
C ALA A 248 -21.76 -14.43 3.23
N LEU A 249 -21.03 -13.32 3.42
CA LEU A 249 -21.41 -12.25 4.36
C LEU A 249 -22.74 -11.60 4.00
N ALA A 250 -23.14 -11.64 2.72
CA ALA A 250 -24.38 -11.06 2.24
C ALA A 250 -25.54 -12.08 2.13
N ALA A 251 -25.37 -13.31 2.62
CA ALA A 251 -26.41 -14.35 2.56
C ALA A 251 -27.70 -13.89 3.25
N ASP A 252 -27.58 -13.38 4.49
CA ASP A 252 -28.70 -12.87 5.30
C ASP A 252 -28.77 -11.33 5.34
N ARG A 253 -27.78 -10.65 4.75
CA ARG A 253 -27.66 -9.19 4.67
C ARG A 253 -27.55 -8.72 3.23
N ARG A 254 -28.65 -8.87 2.48
CA ARG A 254 -28.69 -8.54 1.04
C ARG A 254 -28.42 -7.06 0.74
N ASP A 255 -28.60 -6.18 1.72
CA ASP A 255 -28.21 -4.77 1.66
C ASP A 255 -26.71 -4.56 1.47
N LEU A 256 -25.87 -5.54 1.83
CA LEU A 256 -24.41 -5.48 1.62
C LEU A 256 -24.03 -5.64 0.13
N LEU A 257 -24.93 -6.14 -0.71
CA LEU A 257 -24.73 -6.19 -2.17
C LEU A 257 -25.08 -4.87 -2.87
N ALA A 258 -25.54 -3.87 -2.12
CA ALA A 258 -25.68 -2.51 -2.63
C ALA A 258 -24.30 -1.85 -2.74
N PRO A 259 -24.14 -0.88 -3.67
CA PRO A 259 -22.93 -0.08 -3.73
C PRO A 259 -22.72 0.75 -2.48
N VAL A 260 -21.46 1.07 -2.19
CA VAL A 260 -21.09 2.08 -1.19
C VAL A 260 -21.60 3.44 -1.67
N ARG A 261 -22.18 4.24 -0.76
CA ARG A 261 -22.70 5.57 -1.10
C ARG A 261 -21.59 6.44 -1.70
N GLU A 262 -21.85 7.17 -2.78
CA GLU A 262 -20.87 8.00 -3.51
C GLU A 262 -19.64 7.27 -4.10
N ALA A 263 -19.51 5.95 -3.90
CA ALA A 263 -18.43 5.13 -4.47
C ALA A 263 -19.01 3.85 -5.13
N PRO A 264 -19.80 3.98 -6.22
CA PRO A 264 -20.64 2.92 -6.75
C PRO A 264 -19.90 1.71 -7.35
N ASP A 265 -18.60 1.82 -7.63
CA ASP A 265 -17.79 0.69 -8.10
C ASP A 265 -17.53 -0.33 -6.99
N TYR A 266 -17.60 0.11 -5.73
CA TYR A 266 -17.41 -0.73 -4.55
C TYR A 266 -18.75 -1.15 -3.95
N LEU A 267 -18.81 -2.36 -3.42
CA LEU A 267 -19.96 -2.88 -2.69
C LEU A 267 -19.74 -2.81 -1.19
N ARG A 268 -20.81 -2.61 -0.43
CA ARG A 268 -20.76 -2.53 1.04
C ARG A 268 -20.20 -3.81 1.68
N VAL A 269 -20.40 -4.97 1.03
CA VAL A 269 -19.81 -6.25 1.47
C VAL A 269 -18.27 -6.25 1.46
N GLU A 270 -17.62 -5.47 0.60
CA GLU A 270 -16.16 -5.34 0.57
C GLU A 270 -15.63 -4.64 1.82
N VAL A 271 -16.38 -3.65 2.33
CA VAL A 271 -16.06 -2.95 3.59
C VAL A 271 -16.15 -3.90 4.77
N VAL A 272 -17.24 -4.66 4.84
CA VAL A 272 -17.46 -5.65 5.92
C VAL A 272 -16.39 -6.74 5.87
N TYR A 273 -16.07 -7.24 4.67
CA TYR A 273 -15.03 -8.25 4.49
C TYR A 273 -13.65 -7.73 4.91
N ALA A 274 -13.32 -6.49 4.53
CA ALA A 274 -12.06 -5.86 4.91
C ALA A 274 -11.88 -5.80 6.44
N ALA A 275 -12.91 -5.39 7.18
CA ALA A 275 -12.88 -5.31 8.63
C ALA A 275 -12.84 -6.69 9.31
N SER A 276 -13.59 -7.66 8.80
CA SER A 276 -13.75 -8.97 9.45
C SER A 276 -12.66 -9.99 9.08
N HIS A 277 -12.08 -9.91 7.89
CA HIS A 277 -11.20 -10.95 7.34
C HIS A 277 -9.83 -10.43 6.88
N GLU A 278 -9.70 -9.13 6.58
CA GLU A 278 -8.45 -8.56 6.03
C GLU A 278 -7.69 -7.68 7.04
N GLY A 279 -8.12 -7.68 8.30
CA GLY A 279 -7.46 -6.95 9.39
C GLY A 279 -7.50 -5.43 9.25
N ALA A 280 -8.53 -4.87 8.61
CA ALA A 280 -8.75 -3.43 8.62
C ALA A 280 -9.24 -2.99 10.00
N LEU A 281 -8.47 -2.11 10.66
CA LEU A 281 -8.76 -1.64 12.01
C LEU A 281 -9.18 -0.18 12.05
N HIS A 282 -8.85 0.61 11.03
CA HIS A 282 -9.24 2.02 10.92
C HIS A 282 -9.88 2.33 9.57
N LEU A 283 -10.63 3.43 9.52
CA LEU A 283 -11.35 3.84 8.31
C LEU A 283 -10.42 4.01 7.10
N GLU A 284 -9.19 4.48 7.33
CA GLU A 284 -8.18 4.60 6.27
C GLU A 284 -7.73 3.25 5.69
N ASP A 285 -7.75 2.15 6.46
CA ASP A 285 -7.40 0.83 5.93
C ASP A 285 -8.35 0.41 4.82
N VAL A 286 -9.63 0.69 5.00
CA VAL A 286 -10.64 0.39 3.98
C VAL A 286 -10.55 1.35 2.82
N LEU A 287 -10.58 2.67 3.06
CA LEU A 287 -10.71 3.67 1.99
C LEU A 287 -9.45 3.81 1.11
N THR A 288 -8.27 3.51 1.65
CA THR A 288 -6.98 3.73 0.97
C THR A 288 -6.25 2.45 0.55
N ARG A 289 -6.43 1.34 1.29
CA ARG A 289 -5.63 0.11 1.10
C ARG A 289 -6.45 -1.09 0.63
N ARG A 290 -7.55 -1.43 1.32
CA ARG A 290 -8.41 -2.57 0.94
C ARG A 290 -9.26 -2.21 -0.26
N THR A 291 -9.86 -1.03 -0.27
CA THR A 291 -10.38 -0.38 -1.48
C THR A 291 -9.37 0.65 -1.98
N ARG A 292 -9.69 1.33 -3.08
CA ARG A 292 -8.88 2.44 -3.61
C ARG A 292 -9.72 3.70 -3.81
N ILE A 293 -10.78 3.84 -3.01
CA ILE A 293 -11.73 4.96 -3.08
C ILE A 293 -10.99 6.31 -2.92
N SER A 294 -9.93 6.36 -2.12
CA SER A 294 -9.15 7.57 -1.90
C SER A 294 -8.47 8.13 -3.16
N ILE A 295 -8.23 7.31 -4.19
CA ILE A 295 -7.55 7.71 -5.43
C ILE A 295 -8.37 7.49 -6.70
N GLU A 296 -9.45 6.71 -6.64
CA GLU A 296 -10.35 6.44 -7.77
C GLU A 296 -11.55 7.41 -7.81
N TYR A 297 -11.76 8.23 -6.77
CA TYR A 297 -12.88 9.20 -6.70
C TYR A 297 -12.39 10.60 -6.32
N PRO A 298 -12.87 11.68 -6.98
CA PRO A 298 -12.47 13.06 -6.68
C PRO A 298 -12.65 13.49 -5.22
N HIS A 299 -13.70 12.98 -4.56
CA HIS A 299 -13.98 13.25 -3.15
C HIS A 299 -13.07 12.47 -2.19
N ARG A 300 -12.15 11.64 -2.69
CA ARG A 300 -11.17 10.86 -1.91
C ARG A 300 -11.76 10.11 -0.72
N GLY A 301 -12.97 9.56 -0.85
CA GLY A 301 -13.68 8.89 0.25
C GLY A 301 -14.40 9.80 1.26
N GLU A 302 -14.24 11.13 1.22
CA GLU A 302 -14.90 12.07 2.15
C GLU A 302 -16.43 11.88 2.17
N ALA A 303 -17.05 11.75 0.99
CA ALA A 303 -18.49 11.66 0.85
C ALA A 303 -19.09 10.31 1.30
N CYS A 304 -18.26 9.25 1.38
CA CYS A 304 -18.66 7.91 1.80
C CYS A 304 -18.15 7.51 3.20
N ALA A 305 -17.28 8.32 3.81
CA ALA A 305 -16.60 8.02 5.07
C ALA A 305 -17.57 7.58 6.19
N ALA A 306 -18.71 8.25 6.34
CA ALA A 306 -19.70 7.90 7.36
C ALA A 306 -20.37 6.53 7.13
N ASP A 307 -20.79 6.23 5.89
CA ASP A 307 -21.40 4.92 5.54
C ASP A 307 -20.38 3.79 5.74
N VAL A 308 -19.13 4.01 5.35
CA VAL A 308 -18.05 3.03 5.56
C VAL A 308 -17.74 2.85 7.05
N ALA A 309 -17.70 3.93 7.85
CA ALA A 309 -17.49 3.85 9.29
C ALA A 309 -18.63 3.14 10.02
N ASP A 310 -19.87 3.30 9.56
CA ASP A 310 -21.02 2.55 10.12
C ASP A 310 -20.89 1.05 9.85
N LEU A 311 -20.54 0.65 8.62
CA LEU A 311 -20.32 -0.75 8.25
C LEU A 311 -19.15 -1.37 9.03
N MET A 312 -18.02 -0.67 9.13
CA MET A 312 -16.88 -1.12 9.93
C MET A 312 -17.25 -1.19 11.42
N GLY A 313 -17.98 -0.20 11.92
CA GLY A 313 -18.38 -0.12 13.31
C GLY A 313 -19.34 -1.22 13.75
N GLU A 314 -20.17 -1.75 12.84
CA GLU A 314 -20.96 -2.97 13.09
C GLU A 314 -20.05 -4.20 13.32
N VAL A 315 -18.95 -4.31 12.58
CA VAL A 315 -18.01 -5.45 12.67
C VAL A 315 -17.08 -5.34 13.87
N LEU A 316 -16.48 -4.16 14.06
CA LEU A 316 -15.45 -3.90 15.08
C LEU A 316 -16.03 -3.51 16.43
N GLY A 317 -17.35 -3.38 16.55
CA GLY A 317 -18.02 -2.98 17.79
C GLY A 317 -17.78 -1.52 18.18
N TRP A 318 -17.59 -0.63 17.20
CA TRP A 318 -17.38 0.79 17.47
C TRP A 318 -18.64 1.46 18.01
N THR A 319 -18.45 2.23 19.08
CA THR A 319 -19.45 3.18 19.58
C THR A 319 -19.69 4.31 18.58
N ALA A 320 -20.77 5.08 18.75
CA ALA A 320 -21.03 6.27 17.93
C ALA A 320 -19.86 7.26 17.98
N ASP A 321 -19.26 7.46 19.16
CA ASP A 321 -18.10 8.34 19.34
C ASP A 321 -16.86 7.82 18.61
N ALA A 322 -16.62 6.50 18.63
CA ALA A 322 -15.52 5.89 17.90
C ALA A 322 -15.70 6.04 16.38
N ARG A 323 -16.91 5.81 15.85
CA ARG A 323 -17.22 6.04 14.43
C ARG A 323 -17.01 7.49 14.04
N HIS A 324 -17.50 8.43 14.87
CA HIS A 324 -17.32 9.85 14.63
C HIS A 324 -15.83 10.23 14.60
N ARG A 325 -15.05 9.74 15.57
CA ARG A 325 -13.60 9.96 15.64
C ARG A 325 -12.87 9.45 14.40
N GLU A 326 -13.17 8.23 13.96
CA GLU A 326 -12.58 7.63 12.75
C GLU A 326 -12.88 8.46 11.49
N VAL A 327 -14.12 8.94 11.34
CA VAL A 327 -14.49 9.85 10.25
C VAL A 327 -13.70 11.15 10.34
N GLN A 328 -13.65 11.82 11.51
CA GLN A 328 -12.91 13.07 11.66
C GLN A 328 -11.41 12.90 11.39
N MET A 329 -10.82 11.81 11.87
CA MET A 329 -9.42 11.43 11.63
C MET A 329 -9.15 11.31 10.13
N TYR A 330 -9.99 10.56 9.41
CA TYR A 330 -9.85 10.37 7.98
C TYR A 330 -9.98 11.69 7.21
N LEU A 331 -11.01 12.49 7.51
CA LEU A 331 -11.24 13.78 6.85
C LEU A 331 -10.07 14.75 7.08
N ALA A 332 -9.52 14.80 8.30
CA ALA A 332 -8.34 15.62 8.60
C ALA A 332 -7.12 15.17 7.79
N ARG A 333 -6.93 13.85 7.62
CA ARG A 333 -5.82 13.30 6.81
C ARG A 333 -5.99 13.58 5.32
N VAL A 334 -7.22 13.55 4.78
CA VAL A 334 -7.50 13.93 3.39
C VAL A 334 -7.29 15.42 3.18
N ALA A 335 -7.74 16.27 4.11
CA ALA A 335 -7.53 17.71 4.05
C ALA A 335 -6.03 18.05 4.03
N ALA A 336 -5.25 17.47 4.94
CA ALA A 336 -3.80 17.66 4.99
C ALA A 336 -3.08 17.19 3.72
N GLU A 337 -3.52 16.09 3.11
CA GLU A 337 -2.99 15.61 1.84
C GLU A 337 -3.32 16.57 0.68
N ARG A 338 -4.52 17.15 0.65
CA ARG A 338 -4.89 18.17 -0.35
C ARG A 338 -4.13 19.47 -0.16
N ASP A 339 -3.91 19.87 1.09
CA ASP A 339 -3.15 21.07 1.42
C ASP A 339 -1.68 20.92 1.05
N SER A 340 -1.06 19.74 1.30
CA SER A 340 0.33 19.49 0.91
C SER A 340 0.56 19.66 -0.60
N GLN A 341 -0.42 19.31 -1.41
CA GLN A 341 -0.38 19.41 -2.87
C GLN A 341 -0.43 20.85 -3.39
N ARG A 342 -0.71 21.83 -2.52
CA ARG A 342 -0.64 23.27 -2.82
C ARG A 342 0.68 23.90 -2.42
N GLU A 343 1.48 23.19 -1.62
CA GLU A 343 2.75 23.69 -1.11
C GLU A 343 3.85 23.56 -2.18
N PRO A 344 4.79 24.52 -2.24
CA PRO A 344 5.77 24.60 -3.33
C PRO A 344 6.94 23.62 -3.18
N ASP A 345 7.21 23.13 -1.98
CA ASP A 345 8.36 22.29 -1.67
C ASP A 345 8.06 21.20 -0.63
N ASP A 346 8.97 20.23 -0.54
CA ASP A 346 8.83 19.03 0.30
C ASP A 346 8.70 19.35 1.79
N SER A 347 9.41 20.38 2.28
CA SER A 347 9.40 20.75 3.70
C SER A 347 8.05 21.33 4.11
N ALA A 348 7.53 22.26 3.30
CA ALA A 348 6.20 22.82 3.52
C ALA A 348 5.10 21.77 3.36
N ALA A 349 5.19 20.90 2.35
CA ALA A 349 4.23 19.83 2.13
C ALA A 349 4.22 18.78 3.25
N ASP A 350 5.40 18.35 3.72
CA ASP A 350 5.55 17.43 4.86
C ASP A 350 4.96 18.05 6.12
N ALA A 351 5.24 19.33 6.41
CA ALA A 351 4.67 20.01 7.57
C ALA A 351 3.13 20.01 7.57
N ARG A 352 2.49 20.15 6.41
CA ARG A 352 1.03 19.99 6.27
C ARG A 352 0.59 18.56 6.53
N ARG A 353 1.28 17.60 5.91
CA ARG A 353 0.91 16.18 5.97
C ARG A 353 1.06 15.61 7.38
N SER A 354 2.15 15.94 8.06
CA SER A 354 2.54 15.51 9.40
C SER A 354 1.71 16.18 10.51
N ALA A 355 1.07 17.33 10.23
CA ALA A 355 0.16 17.98 11.17
C ALA A 355 -1.18 17.23 11.32
N ALA A 356 -1.52 16.35 10.37
CA ALA A 356 -2.71 15.53 10.48
C ALA A 356 -2.56 14.50 11.60
N PRO A 357 -3.62 14.23 12.37
CA PRO A 357 -3.56 13.19 13.38
C PRO A 357 -3.39 11.79 12.75
N ASP A 358 -2.79 10.87 13.50
CA ASP A 358 -2.67 9.46 13.14
C ASP A 358 -3.76 8.65 13.88
N PRO A 359 -4.45 7.71 13.21
CA PRO A 359 -5.47 6.90 13.86
C PRO A 359 -4.92 6.02 15.00
N ARG A 360 -3.61 5.73 15.01
CA ARG A 360 -2.95 4.88 16.01
C ARG A 360 -2.40 5.72 17.16
N PRO A 361 -3.06 5.74 18.32
CA PRO A 361 -2.75 6.71 19.38
C PRO A 361 -1.43 6.43 20.11
N GLN A 362 -0.93 5.19 20.07
CA GLN A 362 0.29 4.77 20.76
C GLN A 362 1.46 4.55 19.80
N LEU A 363 1.33 5.02 18.55
CA LEU A 363 2.43 5.00 17.60
C LEU A 363 3.54 5.93 18.09
N LEU A 364 4.73 5.37 18.31
CA LEU A 364 5.90 6.14 18.68
C LEU A 364 6.52 6.81 17.45
N ALA A 365 7.19 7.93 17.67
CA ALA A 365 8.05 8.52 16.65
C ALA A 365 9.11 7.48 16.19
N PRO A 366 9.57 7.56 14.93
CA PRO A 366 10.63 6.70 14.42
C PRO A 366 11.86 6.70 15.33
N VAL A 367 12.61 5.60 15.36
CA VAL A 367 13.77 5.47 16.23
C VAL A 367 14.83 6.45 15.72
N SER A 368 15.07 7.55 16.46
CA SER A 368 16.06 8.58 16.11
C SER A 368 17.46 8.02 15.98
#